data_AF-A0A8J7HRH9-F1
#
_entry.id   AF-A0A8J7HRH9-F1
#
_cell.length_a   1.000
_cell.length_b   1.000
_cell.length_c   1.000
_cell.angle_alpha   90.00
_cell.angle_beta   90.00
_cell.angle_gamma   90.00
#
_symmetry.space_group_name_H-M   'P 1'
#
loop_
_entity.id
_entity.type
_entity.pdbx_description
1 polymer ?
#
loop_
_entity_poly.entity_id
_entity_poly.type
_entity_poly.pdbx_seq_one_letter_code
_entity_poly.pdbx_strand_id
1 'polypeptide(L)'
;MANQRETHSYENQVDRFTEALATARKMQQDWLTYGLNFIHLYVEDVDGDWLETWGNDEIIGNSVLDSIKEFLVSDDHVAVRIRQLLGERSLFDLAVNIEASWRISQADNRLSAMRNLLASDFSSEIDDNGLLDLAESLLAKLSEIL
;
A
#
# COMPACT_ATOMS: atom_id res chain seq x y z
N MET A 1 -46.32 19.65 -43.19
CA MET A 1 -46.14 20.16 -41.81
C MET A 1 -45.65 19.00 -40.96
N ALA A 2 -44.51 18.97 -40.28
CA ALA A 2 -43.26 19.70 -40.31
C ALA A 2 -42.23 18.79 -39.61
N ASN A 3 -41.00 18.76 -40.10
CA ASN A 3 -39.90 17.91 -39.63
C ASN A 3 -39.31 18.45 -38.30
N GLN A 4 -40.09 18.43 -37.21
CA GLN A 4 -39.76 19.15 -35.96
C GLN A 4 -39.41 18.25 -34.75
N ARG A 5 -39.34 16.92 -34.90
CA ARG A 5 -39.12 16.02 -33.75
C ARG A 5 -37.67 15.56 -33.55
N GLU A 6 -36.79 15.69 -34.54
CA GLU A 6 -35.41 15.17 -34.46
C GLU A 6 -34.36 16.23 -34.09
N THR A 7 -34.67 17.52 -34.21
CA THR A 7 -33.72 18.61 -33.93
C THR A 7 -33.37 18.75 -32.45
N HIS A 8 -34.34 18.56 -31.55
CA HIS A 8 -34.12 18.74 -30.10
C HIS A 8 -33.19 17.69 -29.47
N SER A 9 -33.11 16.48 -30.03
CA SER A 9 -32.22 15.43 -29.52
C SER A 9 -30.75 15.70 -29.86
N TYR A 10 -30.49 16.23 -31.06
CA TYR A 10 -29.16 16.59 -31.54
C TYR A 10 -28.63 17.87 -30.90
N GLU A 11 -29.49 18.88 -30.71
CA GLU A 11 -29.13 20.13 -30.00
C GLU A 11 -28.62 19.83 -28.59
N ASN A 12 -29.35 19.01 -27.82
CA ASN A 12 -28.93 18.60 -26.48
C ASN A 12 -27.61 17.81 -26.46
N GLN A 13 -27.31 17.02 -27.50
CA GLN A 13 -26.06 16.25 -27.57
C GLN A 13 -24.86 17.15 -27.92
N VAL A 14 -25.06 18.12 -28.81
CA VAL A 14 -24.03 19.10 -29.19
C VAL A 14 -23.75 20.06 -28.04
N ASP A 15 -24.77 20.48 -27.29
CA ASP A 15 -24.61 21.33 -26.11
C ASP A 15 -23.83 20.61 -25.02
N ARG A 16 -24.14 19.35 -24.72
CA ARG A 16 -23.36 18.53 -23.78
C ARG A 16 -21.93 18.30 -24.24
N PHE A 17 -21.70 18.12 -25.53
CA PHE A 17 -20.36 17.94 -26.08
C PHE A 17 -19.54 19.23 -25.98
N THR A 18 -20.15 20.38 -26.29
CA THR A 18 -19.48 21.69 -26.18
C THR A 18 -19.20 22.06 -24.73
N GLU A 19 -20.11 21.72 -23.81
CA GLU A 19 -19.91 21.87 -22.37
C GLU A 19 -18.76 20.99 -21.86
N ALA A 20 -18.75 19.71 -22.23
CA ALA A 20 -17.66 18.79 -21.86
C ALA A 20 -16.31 19.26 -22.43
N LEU A 21 -16.30 19.74 -23.68
CA LEU A 21 -15.09 20.22 -24.34
C LEU A 21 -14.59 21.54 -23.75
N ALA A 22 -15.49 22.47 -23.39
CA ALA A 22 -15.13 23.69 -22.68
C ALA A 22 -14.56 23.37 -21.30
N THR A 23 -15.14 22.41 -20.59
CA THR A 23 -14.67 21.95 -19.28
C THR A 23 -13.29 21.31 -19.39
N ALA A 24 -13.07 20.42 -20.36
CA ALA A 24 -11.78 19.79 -20.60
C ALA A 24 -10.69 20.80 -20.98
N ARG A 25 -11.00 21.79 -21.82
CA ARG A 25 -10.07 22.89 -22.16
C ARG A 25 -9.72 23.73 -20.94
N LYS A 26 -10.70 24.00 -20.08
CA LYS A 26 -10.47 24.71 -18.83
C LYS A 26 -9.55 23.91 -17.91
N MET A 27 -9.80 22.62 -17.72
CA MET A 27 -8.91 21.74 -16.95
C MET A 27 -7.48 21.70 -17.50
N GLN A 28 -7.31 21.65 -18.83
CA GLN A 28 -5.98 21.72 -19.45
C GLN A 28 -5.28 23.05 -19.16
N GLN A 29 -6.00 24.17 -19.26
CA GLN A 29 -5.44 25.48 -18.97
C GLN A 29 -5.08 25.62 -17.50
N ASP A 30 -5.92 25.10 -16.61
CA ASP A 30 -5.68 25.11 -15.16
C ASP A 30 -4.47 24.23 -14.81
N TRP A 31 -4.27 23.09 -15.47
CA TRP A 31 -3.04 22.30 -15.32
C TRP A 31 -1.79 23.08 -15.78
N LEU A 32 -1.84 23.75 -16.93
CA LEU A 32 -0.71 24.58 -17.41
C LEU A 32 -0.41 25.76 -16.48
N THR A 33 -1.42 26.28 -15.78
CA THR A 33 -1.31 27.48 -14.93
C THR A 33 -0.87 27.14 -13.51
N TYR A 34 -1.42 26.07 -12.93
CA TYR A 34 -1.26 25.73 -11.51
C TYR A 34 -0.40 24.48 -11.28
N GLY A 35 0.05 23.77 -12.32
CA GLY A 35 0.83 22.55 -12.18
C GLY A 35 0.03 21.47 -11.45
N LEU A 36 0.63 20.76 -10.49
CA LEU A 36 -0.03 19.70 -9.71
C LEU A 36 -1.14 20.25 -8.77
N ASN A 37 -1.04 21.52 -8.36
CA ASN A 37 -2.00 22.17 -7.47
C ASN A 37 -3.40 22.35 -8.10
N PHE A 38 -3.54 22.12 -9.41
CA PHE A 38 -4.85 22.15 -10.07
C PHE A 38 -5.81 21.07 -9.54
N ILE A 39 -5.29 19.98 -8.96
CA ILE A 39 -6.09 18.87 -8.44
C ILE A 39 -7.04 19.37 -7.33
N HIS A 40 -6.60 20.31 -6.49
CA HIS A 40 -7.43 20.94 -5.45
C HIS A 40 -8.61 21.77 -6.00
N LEU A 41 -8.60 22.16 -7.29
CA LEU A 41 -9.71 22.89 -7.91
C LEU A 41 -10.86 21.95 -8.33
N TYR A 42 -10.59 20.65 -8.44
CA TYR A 42 -11.51 19.67 -9.02
C TYR A 42 -11.81 18.48 -8.10
N VAL A 43 -10.98 18.28 -7.07
CA VAL A 43 -11.12 17.20 -6.09
C VAL A 43 -11.20 17.86 -4.72
N GLU A 44 -12.35 17.73 -4.05
CA GLU A 44 -12.45 18.02 -2.61
C GLU A 44 -11.58 17.00 -1.85
N ASP A 45 -10.88 17.45 -0.80
CA ASP A 45 -10.10 16.56 0.04
C ASP A 45 -11.00 15.48 0.62
N VAL A 46 -10.91 14.27 0.06
CA VAL A 46 -11.76 13.15 0.45
C VAL A 46 -11.32 12.57 1.79
N ASP A 47 -10.01 12.64 2.12
CA ASP A 47 -9.47 12.30 3.44
C ASP A 47 -8.00 12.78 3.57
N GLY A 48 -7.79 13.92 4.24
CA GLY A 48 -6.48 14.36 4.75
C GLY A 48 -5.40 14.71 3.71
N ASP A 49 -4.16 14.89 4.19
CA ASP A 49 -3.00 15.38 3.42
C ASP A 49 -2.45 14.36 2.39
N TRP A 50 -3.29 13.45 1.86
CA TRP A 50 -2.86 12.32 1.01
C TRP A 50 -2.17 12.78 -0.27
N LEU A 51 -2.55 13.93 -0.85
CA LEU A 51 -1.92 14.48 -2.05
C LEU A 51 -0.51 14.99 -1.75
N GLU A 52 -0.30 15.53 -0.55
CA GLU A 52 0.99 16.05 -0.06
C GLU A 52 1.91 14.92 0.44
N THR A 53 1.33 13.81 0.88
CA THR A 53 2.06 12.59 1.26
C THR A 53 2.10 11.54 0.15
N TRP A 54 1.59 11.86 -1.05
CA TRP A 54 1.56 10.93 -2.18
C TRP A 54 2.99 10.69 -2.69
N GLY A 55 3.60 9.60 -2.20
CA GLY A 55 5.01 9.25 -2.44
C GLY A 55 5.86 9.14 -1.17
N ASN A 56 5.43 9.75 -0.05
CA ASN A 56 6.13 9.59 1.23
C ASN A 56 5.93 8.19 1.83
N ASP A 57 4.76 7.58 1.62
CA ASP A 57 4.48 6.20 2.03
C ASP A 57 5.41 5.18 1.35
N GLU A 58 5.88 5.50 0.14
CA GLU A 58 6.83 4.68 -0.60
C GLU A 58 8.26 4.88 -0.08
N ILE A 59 8.66 6.10 0.30
CA ILE A 59 10.01 6.40 0.82
C ILE A 59 10.21 5.78 2.22
N ILE A 60 9.23 5.90 3.12
CA ILE A 60 9.30 5.35 4.49
C ILE A 60 9.13 3.82 4.47
N GLY A 61 8.23 3.31 3.61
CA GLY A 61 8.06 1.87 3.42
C GLY A 61 9.33 1.20 2.88
N ASN A 62 10.05 1.86 1.98
CA ASN A 62 11.29 1.34 1.43
C ASN A 62 12.43 1.27 2.46
N SER A 63 12.58 2.27 3.34
CA SER A 63 13.62 2.21 4.39
C SER A 63 13.36 1.11 5.43
N VAL A 64 12.10 0.95 5.85
CA VAL A 64 11.71 -0.11 6.80
C VAL A 64 11.90 -1.49 6.16
N LEU A 65 11.46 -1.63 4.91
CA LEU A 65 11.58 -2.88 4.17
C LEU A 65 13.05 -3.25 3.92
N ASP A 66 13.92 -2.29 3.67
CA ASP A 66 15.36 -2.53 3.47
C ASP A 66 16.05 -2.96 4.77
N SER A 67 15.72 -2.35 5.92
CA SER A 67 16.18 -2.81 7.23
C SER A 67 15.71 -4.24 7.55
N ILE A 68 14.46 -4.58 7.20
CA ILE A 68 13.93 -5.94 7.37
C ILE A 68 14.67 -6.92 6.46
N LYS A 69 14.94 -6.56 5.20
CA LYS A 69 15.72 -7.42 4.28
C LYS A 69 17.13 -7.66 4.81
N GLU A 70 17.81 -6.61 5.28
CA GLU A 70 19.16 -6.72 5.85
C GLU A 70 19.15 -7.64 7.07
N PHE A 71 18.17 -7.48 7.97
CA PHE A 71 17.97 -8.39 9.09
C PHE A 71 17.75 -9.84 8.65
N LEU A 72 16.87 -10.11 7.69
CA LEU A 72 16.57 -11.46 7.23
C LEU A 72 17.77 -12.16 6.57
N VAL A 73 18.68 -11.39 5.95
CA VAL A 73 19.93 -11.88 5.35
C VAL A 73 21.04 -12.03 6.40
N SER A 74 20.98 -11.29 7.51
CA SER A 74 21.98 -11.32 8.58
C SER A 74 22.08 -12.67 9.28
N ASP A 75 23.23 -12.95 9.89
CA ASP A 75 23.50 -14.17 10.67
C ASP A 75 22.86 -14.18 12.06
N ASP A 76 21.90 -13.29 12.34
CA ASP A 76 21.15 -13.33 13.59
C ASP A 76 20.41 -14.68 13.72
N HIS A 77 20.48 -15.26 14.92
CA HIS A 77 19.85 -16.55 15.22
C HIS A 77 18.35 -16.61 14.87
N VAL A 78 17.60 -15.50 15.00
CA VAL A 78 16.20 -15.40 14.62
C VAL A 78 16.06 -15.44 13.10
N ALA A 79 16.87 -14.68 12.37
CA ALA A 79 16.88 -14.65 10.91
C ALA A 79 17.27 -16.00 10.29
N VAL A 80 18.25 -16.69 10.88
CA VAL A 80 18.67 -18.05 10.49
C VAL A 80 17.52 -19.04 10.68
N ARG A 81 16.83 -19.00 11.82
CA ARG A 81 15.66 -19.87 12.10
C ARG A 81 14.51 -19.61 11.12
N ILE A 82 14.24 -18.34 10.83
CA ILE A 82 13.22 -17.96 9.84
C ILE A 82 13.58 -18.51 8.45
N ARG A 83 14.85 -18.38 8.03
CA ARG A 83 15.33 -18.93 6.76
C ARG A 83 15.19 -20.44 6.67
N GLN A 84 15.43 -21.15 7.76
CA GLN A 84 15.20 -22.60 7.84
C GLN A 84 13.71 -22.96 7.71
N LEU A 85 12.82 -22.17 8.31
CA LEU A 85 11.37 -22.36 8.23
C LEU A 85 10.78 -21.96 6.88
N LEU A 86 11.46 -21.08 6.14
CA LEU A 86 10.95 -20.46 4.93
C LEU A 86 10.75 -21.46 3.77
N GLY A 87 11.49 -22.57 3.75
CA GLY A 87 11.37 -23.60 2.70
C GLY A 87 11.51 -23.02 1.29
N GLU A 88 10.45 -23.12 0.49
CA GLU A 88 10.39 -22.58 -0.89
C GLU A 88 9.85 -21.14 -0.98
N ARG A 89 9.44 -20.52 0.13
CA ARG A 89 8.83 -19.19 0.11
C ARG A 89 9.90 -18.12 -0.16
N SER A 90 9.53 -17.08 -0.91
CA SER A 90 10.44 -15.97 -1.20
C SER A 90 10.74 -15.17 0.07
N LEU A 91 12.03 -14.92 0.34
CA LEU A 91 12.49 -14.01 1.40
C LEU A 91 11.92 -12.61 1.24
N PHE A 92 11.75 -12.18 0.00
CA PHE A 92 11.18 -10.87 -0.32
C PHE A 92 9.70 -10.81 0.06
N ASP A 93 8.92 -11.84 -0.29
CA ASP A 93 7.51 -11.90 0.09
C ASP A 93 7.36 -11.95 1.61
N LEU A 94 8.25 -12.65 2.31
CA LEU A 94 8.28 -12.63 3.77
C LEU A 94 8.56 -11.21 4.30
N ALA A 95 9.57 -10.52 3.78
CA ALA A 95 9.91 -9.16 4.21
C ALA A 95 8.74 -8.19 4.05
N VAL A 96 8.04 -8.24 2.92
CA VAL A 96 6.85 -7.43 2.65
C VAL A 96 5.71 -7.75 3.64
N ASN A 97 5.47 -9.03 3.92
CA ASN A 97 4.44 -9.43 4.85
C ASN A 97 4.78 -9.09 6.31
N ILE A 98 6.07 -9.10 6.68
CA ILE A 98 6.55 -8.65 7.99
C ILE A 98 6.31 -7.14 8.13
N GLU A 99 6.67 -6.37 7.12
CA GLU A 99 6.46 -4.91 7.08
C GLU A 99 4.97 -4.57 7.22
N ALA A 100 4.10 -5.24 6.46
CA ALA A 100 2.66 -5.08 6.55
C ALA A 100 2.11 -5.44 7.95
N SER A 101 2.64 -6.51 8.55
CA SER A 101 2.27 -6.91 9.92
C SER A 101 2.74 -5.88 10.96
N TRP A 102 3.90 -5.25 10.75
CA TRP A 102 4.42 -4.20 11.63
C TRP A 102 3.57 -2.93 11.62
N ARG A 103 2.95 -2.58 10.48
CA ARG A 103 2.03 -1.42 10.40
C ARG A 103 0.77 -1.58 11.26
N ILE A 104 0.47 -2.78 11.76
CA ILE A 104 -0.66 -3.00 12.66
C ILE A 104 -0.41 -2.27 13.99
N SER A 105 -1.34 -1.38 14.36
CA SER A 105 -1.23 -0.51 15.54
C SER A 105 -1.34 -1.25 16.87
N GLN A 106 -2.10 -2.35 16.94
CA GLN A 106 -2.30 -3.12 18.18
C GLN A 106 -1.27 -4.26 18.31
N ALA A 107 -0.54 -4.30 19.43
CA ALA A 107 0.54 -5.26 19.68
C ALA A 107 0.08 -6.72 19.68
N ASP A 108 -1.06 -7.04 20.28
CA ASP A 108 -1.60 -8.42 20.32
C ASP A 108 -1.98 -8.93 18.92
N ASN A 109 -2.50 -8.03 18.08
CA ASN A 109 -2.82 -8.34 16.68
C ASN A 109 -1.56 -8.47 15.83
N ARG A 110 -0.51 -7.70 16.15
CA ARG A 110 0.80 -7.77 15.49
C ARG A 110 1.48 -9.12 15.75
N LEU A 111 1.50 -9.57 17.01
CA LEU A 111 2.05 -10.88 17.39
C LEU A 111 1.29 -12.01 16.71
N SER A 112 -0.05 -11.95 16.74
CA SER A 112 -0.89 -12.95 16.07
C SER A 112 -0.67 -12.98 14.56
N ALA A 113 -0.54 -11.82 13.91
CA ALA A 113 -0.23 -11.73 12.49
C ALA A 113 1.14 -12.32 12.15
N MET A 114 2.17 -12.03 12.95
CA MET A 114 3.51 -12.60 12.76
C MET A 114 3.56 -14.10 13.02
N ARG A 115 2.86 -14.59 14.05
CA ARG A 115 2.73 -16.02 14.28
C ARG A 115 2.06 -16.70 13.09
N ASN A 116 0.94 -16.17 12.62
CA ASN A 116 0.23 -16.72 11.46
C ASN A 116 1.06 -16.62 10.17
N LEU A 117 1.92 -15.60 10.04
CA LEU A 117 2.84 -15.46 8.92
C LEU A 117 3.92 -16.55 8.90
N LEU A 118 4.44 -16.89 10.09
CA LEU A 118 5.43 -17.93 10.31
C LEU A 118 4.82 -19.34 10.29
N ALA A 119 3.53 -19.47 10.63
CA ALA A 119 2.73 -20.69 10.51
C ALA A 119 2.48 -21.02 9.02
N SER A 120 3.52 -21.41 8.30
CA SER A 120 3.42 -21.94 6.95
C SER A 120 2.93 -23.40 6.96
N ASP A 121 2.38 -23.87 5.84
CA ASP A 121 1.96 -25.26 5.57
C ASP A 121 3.06 -26.31 5.86
N PHE A 122 4.33 -25.89 5.89
CA PHE A 122 5.49 -26.76 6.14
C PHE A 122 5.99 -26.73 7.61
N SER A 123 5.36 -25.95 8.49
CA SER A 123 5.79 -25.77 9.89
C SER A 123 5.44 -26.94 10.82
N SER A 124 5.00 -28.09 10.30
CA SER A 124 4.54 -29.23 11.09
C SER A 124 5.58 -29.81 12.07
N GLU A 125 6.84 -29.39 11.97
CA GLU A 125 7.93 -29.77 12.88
C GLU A 125 8.13 -28.81 14.07
N ILE A 126 7.62 -27.58 14.01
CA ILE A 126 7.73 -26.62 15.11
C ILE A 126 6.44 -26.65 15.93
N ASP A 127 6.58 -26.92 17.22
CA ASP A 127 5.47 -26.83 18.16
C ASP A 127 4.93 -25.39 18.21
N ASP A 128 3.62 -25.23 18.38
CA ASP A 128 2.91 -23.93 18.32
C ASP A 128 3.51 -22.93 19.34
N ASN A 129 4.02 -23.44 20.45
CA ASN A 129 4.72 -22.67 21.48
C ASN A 129 6.08 -22.15 21.00
N GLY A 130 6.85 -22.95 20.26
CA GLY A 130 8.14 -22.54 19.69
C GLY A 130 8.01 -21.58 18.50
N LEU A 131 6.84 -21.57 17.85
CA LEU A 131 6.47 -20.59 16.83
C LEU A 131 6.13 -19.24 17.46
N LEU A 132 5.41 -19.25 18.59
CA LEU A 132 5.09 -18.06 19.37
C LEU A 132 6.37 -17.40 19.92
N ASP A 133 7.28 -18.19 20.50
CA ASP A 133 8.59 -17.70 20.97
C ASP A 133 9.41 -17.06 19.84
N LEU A 134 9.34 -17.63 18.62
CA LEU A 134 10.02 -17.08 17.44
C LEU A 134 9.39 -15.75 16.99
N ALA A 135 8.06 -15.65 17.01
CA ALA A 135 7.34 -14.43 16.67
C ALA A 135 7.63 -13.30 17.68
N GLU A 136 7.69 -13.61 18.97
CA GLU A 136 8.08 -12.65 20.02
C GLU A 136 9.53 -12.18 19.86
N SER A 137 10.45 -13.11 19.59
CA SER A 137 11.86 -12.79 19.35
C SER A 137 12.05 -11.92 18.11
N LEU A 138 11.27 -12.17 17.05
CA LEU A 138 11.24 -11.38 15.83
C LEU A 138 10.72 -9.96 16.12
N LEU A 139 9.63 -9.83 16.88
CA LEU A 139 9.11 -8.52 17.30
C LEU A 139 10.12 -7.71 18.10
N ALA A 140 10.80 -8.35 19.06
CA ALA A 140 11.83 -7.71 19.86
C ALA A 140 12.98 -7.20 18.98
N LYS A 141 13.43 -8.01 18.02
CA LYS A 141 14.49 -7.63 17.08
C LYS A 141 14.07 -6.52 16.13
N LEU A 142 12.84 -6.54 15.63
CA LEU A 142 12.34 -5.45 14.80
C LEU A 142 12.20 -4.15 15.57
N SER A 143 11.82 -4.18 16.85
CA SER A 143 11.79 -2.98 17.70
C SER A 143 13.18 -2.40 18.02
N GLU A 144 14.24 -3.18 17.80
CA GLU A 144 15.64 -2.74 17.98
C GLU A 144 16.20 -2.12 16.70
N ILE A 145 15.68 -2.53 15.53
CA ILE A 145 16.20 -2.17 14.19
C ILE A 145 15.34 -1.08 13.50
N LEU A 146 14.06 -0.95 13.86
CA LEU A 146 13.09 0.01 13.31
C LEU A 146 12.75 1.11 14.32
#